data_AF-A0A936X9K5-F1
#
_entry.id   AF-A0A936X9K5-F1
#
_cell.length_a   1.000
_cell.length_b   1.000
_cell.length_c   1.000
_cell.angle_alpha   90.00
_cell.angle_beta   90.00
_cell.angle_gamma   90.00
#
_symmetry.space_group_name_H-M   'P 1'
#
loop_
_entity.id
_entity.type
_entity.pdbx_description
1 polymer ?
#
loop_
_entity_poly.entity_id
_entity_poly.type
_entity_poly.pdbx_seq_one_letter_code
_entity_poly.pdbx_strand_id
1 'polypeptide(L)' 'MKKILAGCLLLFACFQKGVSQNVGIGTNSPHASAQLDVSSTSKGVLLPRMTTARMRLQDLNPVCWF' A
#
# COMPACT_ATOMS: atom_id res chain seq x y z
N MET A 1 -23.64 -34.20 -10.15
CA MET A 1 -22.65 -33.46 -10.98
C MET A 1 -22.87 -31.94 -10.98
N LYS A 2 -24.07 -31.41 -11.28
CA LYS A 2 -24.35 -29.95 -11.32
C LYS A 2 -24.21 -29.20 -9.97
N LYS A 3 -24.52 -29.86 -8.84
CA LYS A 3 -24.58 -29.23 -7.50
C LYS A 3 -23.19 -29.01 -6.88
N ILE A 4 -22.25 -29.91 -7.15
CA ILE A 4 -20.84 -29.78 -6.74
C ILE A 4 -20.19 -28.62 -7.52
N LEU A 5 -20.50 -28.51 -8.81
CA LEU A 5 -20.04 -27.40 -9.65
C LEU A 5 -20.61 -26.05 -9.20
N ALA A 6 -21.90 -26.01 -8.82
CA ALA A 6 -22.53 -24.80 -8.28
C ALA A 6 -21.95 -24.38 -6.92
N GLY A 7 -21.64 -25.33 -6.03
CA GLY A 7 -20.99 -25.05 -4.74
C GLY A 7 -19.55 -24.54 -4.89
N CYS A 8 -18.80 -25.09 -5.85
CA CYS A 8 -17.43 -24.66 -6.15
C CYS A 8 -17.40 -23.23 -6.73
N LEU A 9 -18.38 -22.88 -7.58
CA LEU A 9 -18.54 -21.53 -8.13
C LEU A 9 -18.93 -20.49 -7.06
N LEU A 10 -19.78 -20.88 -6.09
CA LEU A 10 -20.20 -20.03 -4.98
C LEU A 10 -19.06 -19.74 -3.98
N LEU A 11 -18.20 -20.74 -3.73
CA LEU A 11 -17.02 -20.58 -2.86
C LEU A 11 -15.96 -19.64 -3.47
N PHE A 12 -15.74 -19.70 -4.78
CA PHE A 12 -14.80 -18.82 -5.47
C PHE A 12 -15.25 -17.34 -5.48
N ALA A 13 -16.56 -17.09 -5.56
CA ALA A 13 -17.12 -15.73 -5.57
C ALA A 13 -16.94 -14.96 -4.24
N CYS A 14 -16.87 -15.66 -3.10
CA CYS A 14 -16.64 -15.02 -1.79
C CYS A 14 -15.17 -14.66 -1.52
N PHE A 15 -14.21 -15.24 -2.25
CA PHE A 15 -12.78 -15.13 -1.93
C PHE A 15 -12.10 -13.86 -2.50
N GLN A 16 -12.83 -13.02 -3.24
CA GLN A 16 -12.28 -11.92 -4.05
C GLN A 16 -12.06 -10.59 -3.29
N LYS A 17 -12.20 -10.53 -1.97
CA LYS A 17 -11.97 -9.28 -1.22
C LYS A 17 -10.50 -9.17 -0.78
N GLY A 18 -9.60 -9.04 -1.76
CA GLY A 18 -8.23 -8.61 -1.53
C GLY A 18 -8.18 -7.10 -1.37
N VAL A 19 -7.93 -6.60 -0.16
CA VAL A 19 -7.70 -5.17 0.08
C VAL A 19 -6.26 -4.84 -0.32
N SER A 20 -6.09 -3.96 -1.29
CA SER A 20 -4.81 -3.35 -1.65
C SER A 20 -4.27 -2.54 -0.47
N GLN A 21 -2.98 -2.67 -0.20
CA GLN A 21 -2.29 -1.98 0.89
C GLN A 21 -2.04 -0.51 0.53
N ASN A 22 -3.09 0.32 0.60
CA ASN A 22 -2.96 1.77 0.59
C ASN A 22 -2.89 2.22 2.05
N VAL A 23 -1.81 2.90 2.43
CA VAL A 23 -1.65 3.37 3.82
C VAL A 23 -2.52 4.61 3.99
N GLY A 24 -3.69 4.44 4.63
CA GLY A 24 -4.57 5.52 5.04
C GLY A 24 -4.30 5.90 6.50
N ILE A 25 -4.02 7.18 6.78
CA ILE A 25 -3.85 7.69 8.15
C ILE A 25 -4.92 8.76 8.40
N GLY A 26 -5.82 8.50 9.33
CA GLY A 26 -6.93 9.42 9.64
C GLY A 26 -8.08 9.42 8.63
N THR A 27 -8.08 8.50 7.65
CA THR A 27 -9.19 8.26 6.72
C THR A 27 -9.51 6.77 6.62
N ASN A 28 -10.79 6.41 6.64
CA ASN A 28 -11.26 5.04 6.43
C ASN A 28 -11.45 4.70 4.95
N SER A 29 -11.32 5.71 4.07
CA SER A 29 -11.43 5.58 2.62
C SER A 29 -10.31 6.38 1.97
N PRO A 30 -9.09 5.82 1.89
CA PRO A 30 -8.00 6.45 1.15
C PRO A 30 -8.35 6.51 -0.34
N HIS A 31 -7.94 7.57 -1.02
CA HIS A 31 -8.18 7.72 -2.46
C HIS A 31 -7.55 6.58 -3.26
N ALA A 32 -8.28 6.04 -4.24
CA ALA A 32 -7.88 4.82 -4.96
C ALA A 32 -6.55 4.95 -5.72
N SER A 33 -6.19 6.16 -6.15
CA SER A 33 -4.92 6.44 -6.83
C SER A 33 -3.78 6.82 -5.88
N ALA A 34 -4.02 6.95 -4.57
CA ALA A 34 -3.02 7.42 -3.62
C ALA A 34 -2.26 6.25 -2.98
N GLN A 35 -0.93 6.28 -3.05
CA GLN A 35 -0.08 5.29 -2.35
C GLN A 35 -0.01 5.54 -0.83
N LEU A 36 -0.18 6.80 -0.40
CA LEU A 36 -0.28 7.24 0.98
C LEU A 36 -1.30 8.39 1.04
N ASP A 37 -2.35 8.24 1.86
CA ASP A 37 -3.40 9.26 2.03
C ASP A 37 -3.51 9.63 3.52
N VAL A 38 -3.38 10.92 3.83
CA VAL A 38 -3.38 11.44 5.20
C VAL A 38 -4.36 12.60 5.29
N SER A 39 -5.37 12.43 6.14
CA SER A 39 -6.39 13.46 6.39
C SER A 39 -6.31 13.94 7.84
N SER A 40 -6.03 15.23 8.04
CA SER A 40 -6.02 15.87 9.36
C SER A 40 -6.25 17.37 9.23
N THR A 41 -7.02 17.96 10.14
CA THR A 41 -7.28 19.41 10.19
C THR A 41 -6.25 20.19 11.03
N SER A 42 -5.40 19.48 11.78
CA SER A 42 -4.56 20.09 12.83
C SER A 42 -3.09 19.68 12.79
N LYS A 43 -2.72 18.65 12.03
CA LYS A 43 -1.35 18.09 11.96
C LYS A 43 -1.01 17.68 10.53
N GLY A 44 0.28 17.59 10.22
CA GLY A 44 0.79 17.19 8.90
C GLY A 44 1.81 16.04 8.97
N VAL A 45 2.28 15.58 7.81
CA VAL A 45 3.28 14.51 7.70
C VAL A 45 4.68 15.10 7.81
N LEU A 46 5.48 14.58 8.75
CA LEU A 46 6.90 14.90 8.82
C LEU A 46 7.69 13.86 8.02
N LEU A 47 8.21 14.27 6.87
CA LEU A 47 9.09 13.41 6.06
C LEU A 47 10.46 13.25 6.75
N PRO A 48 11.16 12.12 6.50
CA PRO A 48 12.48 11.87 7.07
C PRO A 48 13.44 13.05 6.89
N ARG A 49 14.03 13.52 7.99
CA ARG A 49 15.03 14.60 7.98
C ARG A 49 16.37 14.02 7.54
N MET A 50 16.59 13.99 6.23
CA MET A 50 17.89 13.61 5.66
C MET A 50 18.87 14.77 5.81
N THR A 51 20.07 14.50 6.34
CA THR A 51 21.20 15.43 6.23
C THR A 51 21.76 15.32 4.80
N THR A 52 22.41 16.37 4.29
CA THR A 52 23.05 16.36 2.96
C THR A 52 24.04 15.19 2.81
N ALA A 53 24.73 14.82 3.89
CA ALA A 53 25.59 13.65 3.95
C ALA A 53 24.82 12.34 3.72
N ARG A 54 23.62 12.21 4.30
CA ARG A 54 22.78 11.01 4.18
C ARG A 54 22.18 10.87 2.78
N MET A 55 21.80 11.98 2.14
CA MET A 55 21.33 11.96 0.75
C MET A 55 22.44 11.50 -0.20
N ARG A 56 23.63 12.08 -0.06
CA ARG A 56 24.80 11.71 -0.90
C ARG A 56 25.24 10.25 -0.70
N LEU A 57 25.17 9.72 0.52
CA LEU A 57 25.54 8.33 0.81
C LEU A 57 24.50 7.33 0.32
N GLN A 58 23.22 7.71 0.22
CA GLN A 58 22.16 6.85 -0.35
C GLN A 58 22.30 6.72 -1.88
N ASP A 59 22.72 7.79 -2.55
CA ASP A 59 23.01 7.81 -3.99
C ASP A 59 24.33 7.10 -4.34
N LEU A 60 25.20 6.91 -3.34
CA LEU A 60 26.46 6.17 -3.45
C LEU A 60 26.34 4.72 -2.95
N ASN A 61 25.14 4.14 -2.90
CA ASN A 61 25.03 2.69 -2.87
C ASN A 61 25.22 2.19 -4.30
N PRO A 62 26.42 1.73 -4.73
CA PRO A 62 26.53 1.11 -6.03
C PRO A 62 25.64 -0.13 -5.99
N VAL A 63 24.66 -0.20 -6.89
CA VAL A 63 23.96 -1.44 -7.17
C VAL A 63 24.92 -2.39 -7.88
N CYS A 64 25.96 -2.84 -7.18
CA CYS A 64 26.73 -4.03 -7.55
C CYS A 64 25.89 -5.25 -7.16
N TRP A 65 24.78 -5.44 -7.86
CA TRP A 65 24.22 -6.76 -8.04
C TRP A 65 24.84 -7.30 -9.33
N PHE A 66 25.64 -8.36 -9.13
CA PHE A 66 26.52 -9.09 -10.06
C PHE A 66 27.95 -8.56 -10.18
#